data_AF-A0AAD5BM33-F1
#
_entry.id   AF-A0AAD5BM33-F1
#
_cell.length_a   1.000
_cell.length_b   1.000
_cell.length_c   1.000
_cell.angle_alpha   90.00
_cell.angle_beta   90.00
_cell.angle_gamma   90.00
#
_symmetry.space_group_name_H-M   'P 1'
#
loop_
_entity.id
_entity.type
_entity.pdbx_description
1 polymer ?
#
loop_
_entity_poly.entity_id
_entity_poly.type
_entity_poly.pdbx_seq_one_letter_code
_entity_poly.pdbx_strand_id
1 'polypeptide(L)'
;MVTSRDVNDIVSKLSSDKAKPREEGIKLLNTWLEGEKLIEFCRYIGRNTSLLKPHEIPHAETWPFLVMLLTKAISMEVSASKKRPPKLAFAKTLRIVVQRAEDGKSQHLLSVAKLLFNHIWEILKDVPSFQSEYGTILRHLLAVKDLQFHLRKRVYSNLVLLYMGKVQSSLSEHSYGQANPKEEVFRCILTLHSLLDSPPGDFSDDLREGITKGFIEIFSILRDEGKVLRKLVECINIFLIRDGPNMGSQSLEIHDAVHQILFDVWVTTHDRGLKDAFVLYARLQLKLARGATD
;
A
#
# COMPACT_ATOMS: atom_id res chain seq x y z
N MET A 1 -32.83 -2.40 10.82
CA MET A 1 -32.48 -1.23 11.63
C MET A 1 -31.35 -1.54 12.57
N VAL A 2 -30.21 -0.90 12.33
CA VAL A 2 -29.00 -0.98 13.16
C VAL A 2 -29.21 -0.14 14.41
N THR A 3 -28.86 -0.69 15.57
CA THR A 3 -29.00 -0.03 16.87
C THR A 3 -27.64 0.16 17.54
N SER A 4 -27.58 1.08 18.52
CA SER A 4 -26.41 1.28 19.37
C SER A 4 -25.96 -0.02 20.06
N ARG A 5 -26.91 -0.89 20.43
CA ARG A 5 -26.63 -2.19 21.05
C ARG A 5 -25.84 -3.11 20.12
N ASP A 6 -26.14 -3.10 18.82
CA ASP A 6 -25.45 -3.93 17.83
C ASP A 6 -23.98 -3.52 17.71
N VAL A 7 -23.71 -2.21 17.67
CA VAL A 7 -22.35 -1.67 17.59
C VAL A 7 -21.58 -1.90 18.89
N ASN A 8 -22.21 -1.68 20.05
CA ASN A 8 -21.58 -1.91 21.35
C ASN A 8 -21.21 -3.38 21.56
N ASP A 9 -22.00 -4.32 21.03
CA ASP A 9 -21.65 -5.74 21.09
C ASP A 9 -20.37 -6.05 20.30
N ILE A 10 -20.24 -5.50 19.08
CA ILE A 10 -19.01 -5.60 18.28
C ILE A 10 -17.81 -4.99 19.02
N VAL A 11 -17.98 -3.77 19.55
CA VAL A 11 -16.93 -3.04 20.26
C VAL A 11 -16.47 -3.80 21.50
N SER A 12 -17.40 -4.33 22.29
CA SER A 12 -17.07 -5.09 23.51
C SER A 12 -16.25 -6.35 23.20
N LYS A 13 -16.61 -7.08 22.14
CA LYS A 13 -15.91 -8.29 21.70
C LYS A 13 -14.51 -7.99 21.16
N LEU A 14 -14.39 -6.99 20.27
CA LEU A 14 -13.11 -6.60 19.68
C LEU A 14 -12.15 -5.96 20.69
N SER A 15 -12.68 -5.31 21.75
CA SER A 15 -11.88 -4.72 22.83
C SER A 15 -11.33 -5.75 23.82
N SER A 16 -11.78 -7.00 23.76
CA SER A 16 -11.39 -8.04 24.71
C SER A 16 -9.90 -8.37 24.64
N ASP A 17 -9.27 -8.58 25.80
CA ASP A 17 -7.89 -9.07 25.86
C ASP A 17 -7.76 -10.56 25.50
N LYS A 18 -8.88 -11.29 25.45
CA LYS A 18 -8.91 -12.70 25.08
C LYS A 18 -9.05 -12.89 23.56
N ALA A 19 -8.26 -13.80 23.00
CA ALA A 19 -8.23 -14.05 21.55
C ALA A 19 -9.57 -14.54 20.99
N LYS A 20 -10.28 -15.43 21.69
CA LYS A 20 -11.54 -16.02 21.24
C LYS A 20 -12.67 -14.97 21.11
N PRO A 21 -12.95 -14.13 22.13
CA PRO A 21 -13.90 -13.02 21.98
C PRO A 21 -13.55 -12.04 20.86
N ARG A 22 -12.26 -11.71 20.65
CA ARG A 22 -11.87 -10.84 19.52
C ARG A 22 -12.21 -11.47 18.17
N GLU A 23 -11.94 -12.77 18.02
CA GLU A 23 -12.29 -13.50 16.80
C GLU A 23 -13.82 -13.55 16.58
N GLU A 24 -14.60 -13.74 17.64
CA GLU A 24 -16.06 -13.64 17.57
C GLU A 24 -16.51 -12.21 17.17
N GLY A 25 -15.82 -11.18 17.66
CA GLY A 25 -16.02 -9.78 17.26
C GLY A 25 -15.74 -9.56 15.77
N ILE A 26 -14.66 -10.14 15.23
CA ILE A 26 -14.35 -10.08 13.78
C ILE A 26 -15.45 -10.76 12.97
N LYS A 27 -15.89 -11.96 13.38
CA LYS A 27 -16.98 -12.67 12.70
C LYS A 27 -18.27 -11.86 12.72
N LEU A 28 -18.64 -11.32 13.89
CA LEU A 28 -19.84 -10.51 14.05
C LEU A 28 -19.79 -9.26 13.17
N LEU A 29 -18.68 -8.52 13.17
CA LEU A 29 -18.52 -7.35 12.32
C LEU A 29 -18.65 -7.70 10.83
N ASN A 30 -18.07 -8.82 10.37
CA ASN A 30 -18.20 -9.24 8.98
C ASN A 30 -19.66 -9.54 8.59
N THR A 31 -20.50 -10.05 9.51
CA THR A 31 -21.94 -10.22 9.21
C THR A 31 -22.68 -8.91 8.93
N TRP A 32 -22.18 -7.79 9.46
CA TRP A 32 -22.70 -6.45 9.18
C TRP A 32 -22.07 -5.80 7.95
N LEU A 33 -20.87 -6.21 7.56
CA LEU A 33 -20.14 -5.69 6.39
C LEU A 33 -20.40 -6.47 5.11
N GLU A 34 -21.36 -7.40 5.14
CA GLU A 34 -21.74 -8.26 4.02
C GLU A 34 -23.27 -8.31 3.87
N GLY A 35 -23.73 -8.64 2.66
CA GLY A 35 -25.15 -8.85 2.38
C GLY A 35 -26.03 -7.60 2.48
N GLU A 36 -27.31 -7.80 2.76
CA GLU A 36 -28.35 -6.76 2.70
C GLU A 36 -28.22 -5.70 3.82
N LYS A 37 -27.61 -6.08 4.96
CA LYS A 37 -27.46 -5.19 6.14
C LYS A 37 -26.34 -4.17 5.97
N LEU A 38 -25.41 -4.40 5.04
CA LEU A 38 -24.24 -3.57 4.79
C LEU A 38 -24.58 -2.09 4.60
N ILE A 39 -25.53 -1.80 3.71
CA ILE A 39 -25.87 -0.41 3.36
C ILE A 39 -26.41 0.33 4.59
N GLU A 40 -27.24 -0.33 5.38
CA GLU A 40 -27.81 0.26 6.60
C GLU A 40 -26.74 0.48 7.67
N PHE A 41 -25.84 -0.48 7.87
CA PHE A 41 -24.73 -0.37 8.81
C PHE A 41 -23.76 0.77 8.44
N CYS A 42 -23.32 0.82 7.19
CA CYS A 42 -22.44 1.88 6.71
C CYS A 42 -23.10 3.26 6.83
N ARG A 43 -24.40 3.38 6.53
CA ARG A 43 -25.14 4.63 6.70
C ARG A 43 -25.21 5.07 8.16
N TYR A 44 -25.43 4.13 9.08
CA TYR A 44 -25.49 4.41 10.50
C TYR A 44 -24.15 4.92 11.05
N ILE A 45 -23.06 4.17 10.83
CA ILE A 45 -21.72 4.57 11.28
C ILE A 45 -21.23 5.83 10.56
N GLY A 46 -21.51 5.96 9.25
CA GLY A 46 -21.16 7.14 8.47
C GLY A 46 -21.85 8.40 8.98
N ARG A 47 -23.15 8.32 9.30
CA ARG A 47 -23.90 9.44 9.90
C ARG A 47 -23.29 9.88 11.23
N ASN A 48 -23.01 8.92 12.11
CA ASN A 48 -22.40 9.20 13.40
C ASN A 48 -20.99 9.79 13.27
N THR A 49 -20.21 9.29 12.31
CA THR A 49 -18.87 9.81 12.02
C THR A 49 -18.93 11.26 11.52
N SER A 50 -19.89 11.58 10.65
CA SER A 50 -20.07 12.96 10.14
C SER A 50 -20.55 13.95 11.21
N LEU A 51 -21.08 13.47 12.35
CA LEU A 51 -21.45 14.32 13.48
C LEU A 51 -20.27 14.67 14.39
N LEU A 52 -19.12 14.00 14.23
CA LEU A 52 -17.91 14.29 15.00
C LEU A 52 -17.39 15.69 14.69
N LYS A 53 -17.05 16.45 15.73
CA LYS A 53 -16.34 17.73 15.55
C LYS A 53 -14.87 17.49 15.20
N PRO A 54 -14.18 18.42 14.51
CA PRO A 54 -12.79 18.28 14.06
C PRO A 54 -11.71 17.96 15.12
N HIS A 55 -12.04 17.99 16.41
CA HIS A 55 -11.14 17.66 17.53
C HIS A 55 -11.75 16.73 18.57
N GLU A 56 -12.91 16.16 18.25
CA GLU A 56 -13.60 15.24 19.15
C GLU A 56 -12.93 13.86 19.13
N ILE A 57 -12.81 13.25 20.31
CA ILE A 57 -12.31 11.88 20.42
C ILE A 57 -13.33 10.95 19.76
N PRO A 58 -12.93 10.09 18.81
CA PRO A 58 -13.85 9.15 18.19
C PRO A 58 -14.55 8.28 19.24
N HIS A 59 -15.87 8.29 19.23
CA HIS A 59 -16.68 7.43 20.10
C HIS A 59 -17.02 6.10 19.39
N ALA A 60 -17.56 5.15 20.16
CA ALA A 60 -17.73 3.74 19.80
C ALA A 60 -18.42 3.46 18.45
N GLU A 61 -19.27 4.38 18.00
CA GLU A 61 -20.14 4.22 16.84
C GLU A 61 -19.64 4.98 15.59
N THR A 62 -18.33 5.14 15.47
CA THR A 62 -17.70 5.89 14.38
C THR A 62 -16.64 5.08 13.65
N TRP A 63 -16.40 5.40 12.38
CA TRP A 63 -15.38 4.72 11.58
C TRP A 63 -13.98 4.82 12.17
N PRO A 64 -13.49 6.00 12.63
CA PRO A 64 -12.18 6.09 13.26
C PRO A 64 -12.04 5.18 14.48
N PHE A 65 -13.07 5.08 15.31
CA PHE A 65 -13.03 4.23 16.50
C PHE A 65 -12.94 2.74 16.13
N LEU A 66 -13.75 2.28 15.18
CA LEU A 66 -13.68 0.90 14.68
C LEU A 66 -12.30 0.58 14.10
N VAL A 67 -11.69 1.53 13.36
CA VAL A 67 -10.33 1.38 12.85
C VAL A 67 -9.29 1.31 13.98
N MET A 68 -9.36 2.19 14.98
CA MET A 68 -8.46 2.13 16.15
C MET A 68 -8.59 0.79 16.88
N LEU A 69 -9.81 0.28 16.99
CA LEU A 69 -10.07 -0.98 17.66
C LEU A 69 -9.52 -2.18 16.87
N LEU A 70 -9.73 -2.20 15.56
CA LEU A 70 -9.22 -3.25 14.68
C LEU A 70 -7.69 -3.26 14.60
N THR A 71 -7.05 -2.08 14.52
CA THR A 71 -5.58 -1.98 14.53
C THR A 71 -5.01 -2.53 15.82
N LYS A 72 -5.57 -2.18 16.98
CA LYS A 72 -5.21 -2.77 18.28
C LYS A 72 -5.40 -4.29 18.30
N ALA A 73 -6.57 -4.76 17.86
CA ALA A 73 -6.89 -6.20 17.82
C ALA A 73 -5.91 -6.98 16.93
N ILE A 74 -5.50 -6.41 15.79
CA ILE A 74 -4.49 -6.97 14.89
C ILE A 74 -3.12 -7.03 15.57
N SER A 75 -2.67 -5.95 16.21
CA SER A 75 -1.38 -5.95 16.92
C SER A 75 -1.32 -7.03 17.99
N MET A 76 -2.43 -7.25 18.71
CA MET A 76 -2.55 -8.32 19.71
C MET A 76 -2.54 -9.72 19.08
N GLU A 77 -3.23 -9.91 17.96
CA GLU A 77 -3.22 -11.19 17.21
C GLU A 77 -1.82 -11.52 16.68
N VAL A 78 -1.13 -10.52 16.09
CA VAL A 78 0.24 -10.69 15.60
C VAL A 78 1.20 -11.01 16.75
N SER A 79 1.09 -10.30 17.87
CA SER A 79 1.93 -10.53 19.05
C SER A 79 1.70 -11.92 19.68
N ALA A 80 0.48 -12.44 19.61
CA ALA A 80 0.13 -13.76 20.13
C ALA A 80 0.52 -14.90 19.16
N SER A 81 0.57 -14.62 17.86
CA SER A 81 0.84 -15.61 16.81
C SER A 81 2.33 -15.73 16.48
N LYS A 82 3.22 -15.78 17.47
CA LYS A 82 4.67 -15.96 17.24
C LYS A 82 5.05 -17.30 16.60
N LYS A 83 4.25 -18.35 16.84
CA LYS A 83 4.52 -19.73 16.35
C LYS A 83 3.70 -20.13 15.12
N ARG A 84 2.78 -19.28 14.67
CA ARG A 84 1.84 -19.59 13.57
C ARG A 84 1.52 -18.31 12.81
N PRO A 85 1.16 -18.35 11.52
CA PRO A 85 0.72 -17.15 10.84
C PRO A 85 -0.52 -16.54 11.53
N PRO A 86 -0.58 -15.21 11.72
CA PRO A 86 -1.75 -14.50 12.20
C PRO A 86 -2.98 -14.77 11.34
N LYS A 87 -4.17 -14.79 11.95
CA LYS A 87 -5.43 -15.06 11.22
C LYS A 87 -5.73 -13.97 10.18
N LEU A 88 -5.74 -14.34 8.90
CA LEU A 88 -5.98 -13.44 7.76
C LEU A 88 -7.32 -12.69 7.82
N ALA A 89 -8.33 -13.24 8.51
CA ALA A 89 -9.63 -12.61 8.68
C ALA A 89 -9.52 -11.20 9.28
N PHE A 90 -8.57 -10.96 10.19
CA PHE A 90 -8.39 -9.64 10.79
C PHE A 90 -7.95 -8.59 9.75
N ALA A 91 -6.96 -8.92 8.92
CA ALA A 91 -6.48 -8.03 7.86
C ALA A 91 -7.56 -7.77 6.81
N LYS A 92 -8.31 -8.80 6.41
CA LYS A 92 -9.46 -8.69 5.50
C LYS A 92 -10.55 -7.76 6.05
N THR A 93 -10.90 -7.91 7.32
CA THR A 93 -11.91 -7.06 7.97
C THR A 93 -11.44 -5.60 8.03
N LEU A 94 -10.17 -5.34 8.39
CA LEU A 94 -9.63 -3.98 8.34
C LEU A 94 -9.69 -3.39 6.93
N ARG A 95 -9.34 -4.17 5.90
CA ARG A 95 -9.44 -3.72 4.50
C ARG A 95 -10.85 -3.29 4.14
N ILE A 96 -11.84 -4.13 4.46
CA ILE A 96 -13.24 -3.82 4.17
C ILE A 96 -13.67 -2.55 4.92
N VAL A 97 -13.38 -2.44 6.22
CA VAL A 97 -13.73 -1.26 7.03
C VAL A 97 -13.13 0.02 6.45
N VAL A 98 -11.84 0.01 6.09
CA VAL A 98 -11.19 1.19 5.50
C VAL A 98 -11.85 1.59 4.18
N GLN A 99 -12.11 0.62 3.30
CA GLN A 99 -12.76 0.87 2.01
C GLN A 99 -14.20 1.40 2.16
N ARG A 100 -14.93 0.94 3.18
CA ARG A 100 -16.31 1.41 3.45
C ARG A 100 -16.34 2.79 4.10
N ALA A 101 -15.36 3.11 4.94
CA ALA A 101 -15.29 4.41 5.60
C ALA A 101 -15.01 5.55 4.60
N GLU A 102 -14.18 5.30 3.59
CA GLU A 102 -13.78 6.29 2.60
C GLU A 102 -14.59 6.21 1.29
N ASP A 103 -15.67 5.41 1.28
CA ASP A 103 -16.57 5.36 0.13
C ASP A 103 -17.27 6.72 -0.08
N GLY A 104 -17.39 7.14 -1.34
CA GLY A 104 -18.07 8.38 -1.70
C GLY A 104 -17.35 9.70 -1.33
N LYS A 105 -16.01 9.71 -1.20
CA LYS A 105 -15.19 10.90 -0.86
C LYS A 105 -15.37 11.39 0.59
N SER A 106 -15.87 10.54 1.47
CA SER A 106 -16.01 10.85 2.88
C SER A 106 -14.63 10.83 3.54
N GLN A 107 -14.15 11.95 4.11
CA GLN A 107 -12.86 12.02 4.84
C GLN A 107 -12.98 11.45 6.27
N HIS A 108 -13.67 10.32 6.41
CA HIS A 108 -14.06 9.76 7.71
C HIS A 108 -12.87 9.23 8.50
N LEU A 109 -11.76 8.91 7.85
CA LEU A 109 -10.55 8.37 8.49
C LEU A 109 -9.47 9.43 8.75
N LEU A 110 -9.71 10.70 8.45
CA LEU A 110 -8.71 11.77 8.56
C LEU A 110 -8.06 11.81 9.96
N SER A 111 -8.86 11.68 11.02
CA SER A 111 -8.40 11.71 12.42
C SER A 111 -7.49 10.52 12.79
N VAL A 112 -7.57 9.40 12.06
CA VAL A 112 -6.79 8.18 12.30
C VAL A 112 -5.82 7.83 11.17
N ALA A 113 -5.73 8.64 10.12
CA ALA A 113 -4.88 8.39 8.96
C ALA A 113 -3.41 8.18 9.35
N LYS A 114 -2.89 9.05 10.23
CA LYS A 114 -1.53 8.96 10.77
C LYS A 114 -1.30 7.65 11.53
N LEU A 115 -2.28 7.20 12.31
CA LEU A 115 -2.22 5.93 13.05
C LEU A 115 -2.22 4.75 12.07
N LEU A 116 -3.09 4.78 11.07
CA LEU A 116 -3.18 3.75 10.03
C LEU A 116 -1.86 3.57 9.28
N PHE A 117 -1.23 4.65 8.82
CA PHE A 117 0.05 4.53 8.10
C PHE A 117 1.16 3.93 8.96
N ASN A 118 1.28 4.33 10.23
CA ASN A 118 2.26 3.72 11.14
C ASN A 118 1.94 2.23 11.34
N HIS A 119 0.67 1.88 11.57
CA HIS A 119 0.25 0.49 11.74
C HIS A 119 0.56 -0.36 10.50
N ILE A 120 0.30 0.17 9.29
CA ILE A 120 0.60 -0.53 8.04
C ILE A 120 2.08 -0.87 7.95
N TRP A 121 2.96 0.11 8.21
CA TRP A 121 4.40 -0.14 8.24
C TRP A 121 4.80 -1.19 9.30
N GLU A 122 4.34 -1.03 10.54
CA GLU A 122 4.70 -1.92 11.66
C GLU A 122 4.24 -3.36 11.45
N ILE A 123 3.15 -3.59 10.71
CA ILE A 123 2.68 -4.94 10.39
C ILE A 123 3.38 -5.49 9.14
N LEU A 124 3.54 -4.68 8.10
CA LEU A 124 4.09 -5.14 6.82
C LEU A 124 5.57 -5.50 6.86
N LYS A 125 6.31 -5.00 7.86
CA LYS A 125 7.72 -5.35 8.08
C LYS A 125 7.90 -6.82 8.51
N ASP A 126 7.00 -7.36 9.32
CA ASP A 126 7.19 -8.67 9.98
C ASP A 126 6.14 -9.72 9.58
N VAL A 127 5.03 -9.35 8.93
CA VAL A 127 3.91 -10.25 8.66
C VAL A 127 3.64 -10.42 7.15
N PRO A 128 4.36 -11.33 6.46
CA PRO A 128 4.16 -11.62 5.04
C PRO A 128 2.74 -12.11 4.68
N SER A 129 2.03 -12.76 5.59
CA SER A 129 0.67 -13.26 5.31
C SER A 129 -0.35 -12.14 5.10
N PHE A 130 -0.07 -10.90 5.53
CA PHE A 130 -0.99 -9.76 5.45
C PHE A 130 -0.72 -8.85 4.25
N GLN A 131 0.30 -9.13 3.43
CA GLN A 131 0.80 -8.25 2.37
C GLN A 131 -0.27 -7.82 1.37
N SER A 132 -0.99 -8.78 0.77
CA SER A 132 -2.03 -8.48 -0.23
C SER A 132 -3.15 -7.58 0.34
N GLU A 133 -3.56 -7.81 1.59
CA GLU A 133 -4.62 -7.05 2.25
C GLU A 133 -4.15 -5.62 2.56
N TYR A 134 -2.99 -5.49 3.19
CA TYR A 134 -2.41 -4.21 3.59
C TYR A 134 -1.91 -3.38 2.42
N GLY A 135 -1.42 -4.01 1.36
CA GLY A 135 -1.09 -3.30 0.12
C GLY A 135 -2.33 -2.68 -0.52
N THR A 136 -3.48 -3.36 -0.44
CA THR A 136 -4.75 -2.80 -0.92
C THR A 136 -5.21 -1.62 -0.07
N ILE A 137 -5.11 -1.73 1.27
CA ILE A 137 -5.38 -0.62 2.19
C ILE A 137 -4.47 0.57 1.85
N LEU A 138 -3.17 0.34 1.72
CA LEU A 138 -2.18 1.39 1.48
C LEU A 138 -2.46 2.14 0.17
N ARG A 139 -2.70 1.42 -0.94
CA ARG A 139 -3.05 2.06 -2.22
C ARG A 139 -4.34 2.88 -2.12
N HIS A 140 -5.32 2.40 -1.36
CA HIS A 140 -6.58 3.13 -1.15
C HIS A 140 -6.35 4.43 -0.36
N LEU A 141 -5.57 4.38 0.73
CA LEU A 141 -5.25 5.57 1.52
C LEU A 141 -4.42 6.60 0.73
N LEU A 142 -3.48 6.14 -0.09
CA LEU A 142 -2.66 7.03 -0.94
C LEU A 142 -3.46 7.70 -2.06
N ALA A 143 -4.55 7.08 -2.53
CA ALA A 143 -5.42 7.67 -3.55
C ALA A 143 -6.22 8.89 -3.05
N VAL A 144 -6.35 9.06 -1.72
CA VAL A 144 -7.04 10.21 -1.11
C VAL A 144 -6.01 11.24 -0.66
N LYS A 145 -5.93 12.37 -1.38
CA LYS A 145 -4.92 13.43 -1.15
C LYS A 145 -4.88 13.93 0.29
N ASP A 146 -6.04 14.12 0.92
CA ASP A 146 -6.10 14.63 2.29
C ASP A 146 -5.50 13.64 3.30
N LEU A 147 -5.69 12.34 3.10
CA LEU A 147 -5.08 11.31 3.93
C LEU A 147 -3.57 11.23 3.70
N GLN A 148 -3.12 11.37 2.45
CA GLN A 148 -1.70 11.31 2.07
C GLN A 148 -0.83 12.28 2.89
N PHE A 149 -1.32 13.48 3.22
CA PHE A 149 -0.59 14.45 4.04
C PHE A 149 -0.27 13.96 5.46
N HIS A 150 -1.00 12.96 5.96
CA HIS A 150 -0.73 12.36 7.27
C HIS A 150 0.37 11.30 7.24
N LEU A 151 0.86 10.92 6.05
CA LEU A 151 1.97 9.98 5.89
C LEU A 151 3.31 10.66 6.22
N ARG A 152 3.94 10.26 7.32
CA ARG A 152 5.23 10.82 7.74
C ARG A 152 6.36 10.37 6.78
N LYS A 153 7.29 11.29 6.48
CA LYS A 153 8.47 11.03 5.63
C LYS A 153 9.22 9.73 5.99
N ARG A 154 9.47 9.47 7.28
CA ARG A 154 10.15 8.23 7.74
C ARG A 154 9.36 6.96 7.39
N VAL A 155 8.04 6.97 7.62
CA VAL A 155 7.17 5.82 7.34
C VAL A 155 7.07 5.60 5.83
N TYR A 156 6.94 6.68 5.07
CA TYR A 156 6.99 6.65 3.61
C TYR A 156 8.27 6.01 3.09
N SER A 157 9.43 6.51 3.51
CA SER A 157 10.75 6.02 3.08
C SER A 157 10.88 4.52 3.35
N ASN A 158 10.50 4.10 4.56
CA ASN A 158 10.50 2.70 4.96
C ASN A 158 9.57 1.83 4.10
N LEU A 159 8.37 2.31 3.78
CA LEU A 159 7.42 1.59 2.92
C LEU A 159 7.94 1.46 1.49
N VAL A 160 8.54 2.51 0.91
CA VAL A 160 9.11 2.47 -0.44
C VAL A 160 10.22 1.42 -0.51
N LEU A 161 11.19 1.47 0.42
CA LEU A 161 12.30 0.52 0.46
C LEU A 161 11.83 -0.91 0.71
N LEU A 162 10.82 -1.10 1.56
CA LEU A 162 10.21 -2.41 1.81
C LEU A 162 9.57 -2.99 0.55
N TYR A 163 8.84 -2.18 -0.22
CA TYR A 163 8.22 -2.66 -1.46
C TYR A 163 9.24 -2.86 -2.58
N MET A 164 10.32 -2.07 -2.64
CA MET A 164 11.47 -2.34 -3.51
C MET A 164 12.06 -3.73 -3.22
N GLY A 165 12.42 -3.98 -1.95
CA GLY A 165 12.98 -5.27 -1.54
C GLY A 165 12.03 -6.44 -1.81
N LYS A 166 10.71 -6.27 -1.60
CA LYS A 166 9.72 -7.32 -1.91
C LYS A 166 9.64 -7.64 -3.39
N VAL A 167 9.67 -6.64 -4.25
CA VAL A 167 9.68 -6.85 -5.71
C VAL A 167 10.93 -7.60 -6.11
N GLN A 168 12.09 -7.21 -5.58
CA GLN A 168 13.36 -7.90 -5.82
C GLN A 168 13.32 -9.36 -5.36
N SER A 169 12.95 -9.64 -4.10
CA SER A 169 12.89 -11.01 -3.57
C SER A 169 11.92 -11.87 -4.37
N SER A 170 10.76 -11.32 -4.74
CA SER A 170 9.71 -12.06 -5.45
C SER A 170 10.07 -12.35 -6.92
N LEU A 171 10.99 -11.58 -7.52
CA LEU A 171 11.56 -11.86 -8.83
C LEU A 171 12.69 -12.91 -8.76
N SER A 172 13.42 -12.96 -7.65
CA SER A 172 14.53 -13.90 -7.43
C SER A 172 14.09 -15.31 -6.98
N GLU A 173 13.00 -15.41 -6.21
CA GLU A 173 12.51 -16.68 -5.69
C GLU A 173 11.77 -17.46 -6.80
N HIS A 174 12.31 -18.61 -7.20
CA HIS A 174 11.52 -19.67 -7.82
C HIS A 174 10.44 -20.07 -6.81
N SER A 175 9.23 -19.56 -6.99
CA SER A 175 8.21 -19.52 -5.94
C SER A 175 7.60 -20.90 -5.68
N TYR A 176 8.33 -21.76 -4.97
CA TYR A 176 7.83 -23.03 -4.49
C TYR A 176 6.79 -22.76 -3.38
N GLY A 177 5.51 -22.85 -3.73
CA GLY A 177 4.41 -22.90 -2.75
C GLY A 177 3.39 -21.76 -2.79
N GLN A 178 3.53 -20.76 -3.66
CA GLN A 178 2.48 -19.76 -3.91
C GLN A 178 1.61 -20.17 -5.10
N ALA A 179 0.29 -20.13 -4.93
CA ALA A 179 -0.65 -20.54 -5.99
C ALA A 179 -0.62 -19.62 -7.23
N ASN A 180 -0.09 -18.39 -7.12
CA ASN A 180 0.10 -17.47 -8.25
C ASN A 180 1.16 -16.37 -7.97
N PRO A 181 2.46 -16.70 -8.04
CA PRO A 181 3.53 -15.78 -7.64
C PRO A 181 3.63 -14.52 -8.52
N LYS A 182 3.34 -14.66 -9.83
CA LYS A 182 3.37 -13.52 -10.76
C LYS A 182 2.33 -12.45 -10.44
N GLU A 183 1.15 -12.85 -9.92
CA GLU A 183 0.14 -11.87 -9.49
C GLU A 183 0.55 -11.13 -8.22
N GLU A 184 1.19 -11.81 -7.27
CA GLU A 184 1.62 -11.17 -6.02
C GLU A 184 2.77 -10.18 -6.26
N VAL A 185 3.75 -10.54 -7.12
CA VAL A 185 4.78 -9.62 -7.62
C VAL A 185 4.12 -8.39 -8.22
N PHE A 186 3.15 -8.58 -9.11
CA PHE A 186 2.46 -7.48 -9.77
C PHE A 186 1.72 -6.59 -8.76
N ARG A 187 1.05 -7.16 -7.75
CA ARG A 187 0.40 -6.38 -6.67
C ARG A 187 1.41 -5.58 -5.84
N CYS A 188 2.60 -6.12 -5.59
CA CYS A 188 3.68 -5.39 -4.92
C CYS A 188 4.15 -4.19 -5.78
N ILE A 189 4.34 -4.40 -7.08
CA ILE A 189 4.71 -3.33 -8.01
C ILE A 189 3.62 -2.26 -8.09
N LEU A 190 2.33 -2.65 -8.08
CA LEU A 190 1.23 -1.68 -8.02
C LEU A 190 1.29 -0.82 -6.76
N THR A 191 1.63 -1.40 -5.60
CA THR A 191 1.77 -0.62 -4.37
C THR A 191 3.00 0.29 -4.40
N LEU A 192 4.14 -0.21 -4.90
CA LEU A 192 5.34 0.59 -5.11
C LEU A 192 5.06 1.79 -6.02
N HIS A 193 4.36 1.55 -7.12
CA HIS A 193 3.92 2.60 -8.04
C HIS A 193 3.08 3.66 -7.32
N SER A 194 2.07 3.26 -6.54
CA SER A 194 1.25 4.21 -5.77
C SER A 194 2.07 5.01 -4.75
N LEU A 195 3.10 4.42 -4.14
CA LEU A 195 3.99 5.15 -3.24
C LEU A 195 4.85 6.16 -3.99
N LEU A 196 5.44 5.78 -5.12
CA LEU A 196 6.25 6.68 -5.95
C LEU A 196 5.40 7.80 -6.55
N ASP A 197 4.13 7.54 -6.85
CA ASP A 197 3.18 8.54 -7.35
C ASP A 197 2.54 9.40 -6.25
N SER A 198 2.81 9.12 -4.97
CA SER A 198 2.21 9.88 -3.87
C SER A 198 3.19 10.09 -2.71
N PRO A 199 4.38 10.68 -2.97
CA PRO A 199 5.29 11.07 -1.92
C PRO A 199 4.70 12.20 -1.05
N PRO A 200 4.92 12.21 0.27
CA PRO A 200 4.47 13.28 1.16
C PRO A 200 5.34 14.56 1.06
N GLY A 201 6.38 14.56 0.23
CA GLY A 201 7.33 15.65 -0.01
C GLY A 201 8.54 15.14 -0.79
N ASP A 202 9.60 15.94 -0.87
CA ASP A 202 10.81 15.58 -1.62
C ASP A 202 11.51 14.34 -1.03
N PHE A 203 12.22 13.62 -1.91
CA PHE A 203 13.03 12.45 -1.53
C PHE A 203 14.32 12.93 -0.85
N SER A 204 14.66 12.32 0.30
CA SER A 204 15.98 12.50 0.89
C SER A 204 17.04 11.75 0.08
N ASP A 205 18.30 12.18 0.17
CA ASP A 205 19.41 11.54 -0.55
C ASP A 205 19.52 10.04 -0.25
N ASP A 206 19.39 9.64 1.02
CA ASP A 206 19.37 8.22 1.43
C ASP A 206 18.26 7.42 0.75
N LEU A 207 17.07 8.01 0.62
CA LEU A 207 15.93 7.35 0.00
C LEU A 207 16.13 7.25 -1.51
N ARG A 208 16.66 8.31 -2.13
CA ARG A 208 16.99 8.33 -3.55
C ARG A 208 18.03 7.28 -3.90
N GLU A 209 19.09 7.16 -3.11
CA GLU A 209 20.11 6.12 -3.27
C GLU A 209 19.49 4.72 -3.12
N GLY A 210 18.65 4.51 -2.11
CA GLY A 210 17.96 3.24 -1.90
C GLY A 210 17.01 2.85 -3.05
N ILE A 211 16.26 3.81 -3.61
CA ILE A 211 15.40 3.60 -4.78
C ILE A 211 16.24 3.27 -6.01
N THR A 212 17.35 3.98 -6.23
CA THR A 212 18.27 3.79 -7.36
C THR A 212 18.85 2.38 -7.33
N LYS A 213 19.43 1.96 -6.20
CA LYS A 213 19.94 0.60 -6.00
C LYS A 213 18.85 -0.45 -6.21
N GLY A 214 17.66 -0.22 -5.66
CA GLY A 214 16.51 -1.11 -5.84
C GLY A 214 16.15 -1.33 -7.32
N PHE A 215 16.11 -0.27 -8.13
CA PHE A 215 15.86 -0.42 -9.57
C PHE A 215 16.98 -1.17 -10.30
N ILE A 216 18.25 -0.85 -10.02
CA ILE A 216 19.39 -1.54 -10.62
C ILE A 216 19.31 -3.05 -10.34
N GLU A 217 19.08 -3.42 -9.08
CA GLU A 217 18.98 -4.81 -8.67
C GLU A 217 17.77 -5.51 -9.32
N ILE A 218 16.60 -4.88 -9.33
CA ILE A 218 15.39 -5.40 -9.98
C ILE A 218 15.61 -5.67 -11.46
N PHE A 219 16.21 -4.73 -12.20
CA PHE A 219 16.43 -4.90 -13.64
C PHE A 219 17.56 -5.90 -13.96
N SER A 220 18.54 -6.08 -13.05
CA SER A 220 19.57 -7.12 -13.22
C SER A 220 19.01 -8.56 -13.19
N ILE A 221 17.93 -8.78 -12.42
CA ILE A 221 17.27 -10.09 -12.28
C ILE A 221 16.03 -10.25 -13.15
N LEU A 222 15.50 -9.16 -13.73
CA LEU A 222 14.29 -9.21 -14.53
C LEU A 222 14.53 -10.03 -15.80
N ARG A 223 13.62 -10.98 -16.05
CA ARG A 223 13.60 -11.83 -17.26
C ARG A 223 12.22 -11.86 -17.94
N ASP A 224 11.20 -11.29 -17.31
CA ASP A 224 9.80 -11.40 -17.74
C ASP A 224 9.41 -10.20 -18.63
N GLU A 225 8.97 -10.50 -19.84
CA GLU A 225 8.41 -9.52 -20.78
C GLU A 225 6.90 -9.48 -20.61
N GLY A 226 6.35 -8.31 -20.27
CA GLY A 226 4.89 -8.13 -20.18
C GLY A 226 4.46 -7.11 -19.13
N LYS A 227 3.32 -7.40 -18.46
CA LYS A 227 2.70 -6.44 -17.52
C LYS A 227 3.60 -6.03 -16.37
N VAL A 228 4.48 -6.93 -15.91
CA VAL A 228 5.46 -6.68 -14.84
C VAL A 228 6.48 -5.63 -15.30
N LEU A 229 7.16 -5.89 -16.43
CA LEU A 229 8.12 -4.96 -17.03
C LEU A 229 7.48 -3.59 -17.30
N ARG A 230 6.29 -3.56 -17.94
CA ARG A 230 5.57 -2.30 -18.17
C ARG A 230 5.38 -1.51 -16.89
N LYS A 231 4.89 -2.14 -15.83
CA LYS A 231 4.60 -1.44 -14.58
C LYS A 231 5.89 -1.00 -13.87
N LEU A 232 6.98 -1.74 -13.99
CA LEU A 232 8.30 -1.33 -13.48
C LEU A 232 8.85 -0.10 -14.22
N VAL A 233 8.72 -0.07 -15.56
CA VAL A 233 9.12 1.10 -16.36
C VAL A 233 8.27 2.31 -15.99
N GLU A 234 6.96 2.13 -15.77
CA GLU A 234 6.10 3.20 -15.25
C GLU A 234 6.56 3.71 -13.87
N CYS A 235 6.99 2.83 -12.95
CA CYS A 235 7.57 3.24 -11.67
C CYS A 235 8.83 4.12 -11.85
N ILE A 236 9.74 3.72 -12.75
CA ILE A 236 10.93 4.52 -13.06
C ILE A 236 10.53 5.88 -13.62
N ASN A 237 9.60 5.91 -14.58
CA ASN A 237 9.13 7.17 -15.17
C ASN A 237 8.58 8.12 -14.12
N ILE A 238 7.76 7.63 -13.19
CA ILE A 238 7.21 8.45 -12.10
C ILE A 238 8.32 8.98 -11.19
N PHE A 239 9.29 8.13 -10.85
CA PHE A 239 10.43 8.54 -10.03
C PHE A 239 11.27 9.62 -10.73
N LEU A 240 11.62 9.42 -11.99
CA LEU A 240 12.40 10.38 -12.79
C LEU A 240 11.62 11.69 -13.03
N ILE A 241 10.31 11.64 -13.21
CA ILE A 241 9.47 12.86 -13.35
C ILE A 241 9.51 13.68 -12.05
N ARG A 242 9.48 13.02 -10.90
CA ARG A 242 9.39 13.69 -9.60
C ARG A 242 10.72 14.19 -9.09
N ASP A 243 11.79 13.42 -9.27
CA ASP A 243 13.06 13.68 -8.61
C ASP A 243 14.27 13.61 -9.54
N GLY A 244 14.06 13.34 -10.85
CA GLY A 244 15.13 13.19 -11.84
C GLY A 244 16.19 14.31 -11.84
N PRO A 245 15.80 15.60 -11.78
CA PRO A 245 16.77 16.70 -11.73
C PRO A 245 17.71 16.65 -10.51
N ASN A 246 17.29 16.02 -9.42
CA ASN A 246 18.07 15.90 -8.18
C ASN A 246 18.95 14.64 -8.14
N MET A 247 18.95 13.82 -9.20
CA MET A 247 19.63 12.51 -9.21
C MET A 247 21.09 12.54 -9.62
N GLY A 248 21.55 13.59 -10.31
CA GLY A 248 22.91 13.63 -10.86
C GLY A 248 23.25 12.33 -11.63
N SER A 249 24.36 11.68 -11.27
CA SER A 249 24.83 10.44 -11.91
C SER A 249 23.93 9.23 -11.67
N GLN A 250 23.09 9.23 -10.63
CA GLN A 250 22.22 8.09 -10.31
C GLN A 250 21.20 7.81 -11.43
N SER A 251 20.82 8.84 -12.20
CA SER A 251 19.94 8.67 -13.36
C SER A 251 20.59 7.82 -14.47
N LEU A 252 21.91 7.97 -14.65
CA LEU A 252 22.72 7.20 -15.60
C LEU A 252 22.94 5.77 -15.10
N GLU A 253 23.16 5.56 -13.80
CA GLU A 253 23.27 4.21 -13.23
C GLU A 253 22.00 3.38 -13.46
N ILE A 254 20.82 4.00 -13.32
CA ILE A 254 19.54 3.35 -13.70
C ILE A 254 19.51 3.08 -15.20
N HIS A 255 19.97 4.02 -16.03
CA HIS A 255 20.02 3.82 -17.48
C HIS A 255 20.88 2.63 -17.88
N ASP A 256 22.05 2.48 -17.27
CA ASP A 256 22.98 1.39 -17.53
C ASP A 256 22.37 0.02 -17.19
N ALA A 257 21.53 -0.05 -16.15
CA ALA A 257 20.81 -1.27 -15.79
C ALA A 257 19.61 -1.58 -16.71
N VAL A 258 18.95 -0.55 -17.26
CA VAL A 258 17.67 -0.70 -17.99
C VAL A 258 17.85 -0.82 -19.51
N HIS A 259 18.89 -0.21 -20.09
CA HIS A 259 18.99 -0.04 -21.55
C HIS A 259 19.00 -1.38 -22.31
N GLN A 260 19.64 -2.42 -21.77
CA GLN A 260 19.75 -3.72 -22.46
C GLN A 260 18.36 -4.32 -22.66
N ILE A 261 17.59 -4.41 -21.58
CA ILE A 261 16.21 -4.90 -21.62
C ILE A 261 15.34 -4.03 -22.54
N LEU A 262 15.54 -2.71 -22.53
CA LEU A 262 14.79 -1.83 -23.44
C LEU A 262 15.06 -2.19 -24.90
N PHE A 263 16.32 -2.35 -25.31
CA PHE A 263 16.66 -2.67 -26.70
C PHE A 263 16.17 -4.06 -27.12
N ASP A 264 16.33 -5.06 -26.26
CA ASP A 264 15.89 -6.43 -26.52
C ASP A 264 14.36 -6.48 -26.72
N VAL A 265 13.61 -5.82 -25.83
CA VAL A 265 12.15 -5.88 -25.82
C VAL A 265 11.50 -4.95 -26.84
N TRP A 266 12.16 -3.84 -27.21
CA TRP A 266 11.59 -2.83 -28.11
C TRP A 266 11.15 -3.41 -29.47
N VAL A 267 11.98 -4.30 -30.02
CA VAL A 267 11.77 -4.90 -31.34
C VAL A 267 10.74 -6.05 -31.27
N THR A 268 10.73 -6.80 -30.18
CA THR A 268 9.91 -8.02 -30.03
C THR A 268 8.51 -7.74 -29.50
N THR A 269 8.33 -6.69 -28.69
CA THR A 269 7.05 -6.44 -28.03
C THR A 269 5.99 -5.85 -28.95
N HIS A 270 4.76 -6.33 -28.79
CA HIS A 270 3.56 -5.82 -29.45
C HIS A 270 2.68 -4.99 -28.48
N ASP A 271 3.07 -4.90 -27.20
CA ASP A 271 2.34 -4.13 -26.20
C ASP A 271 2.58 -2.63 -26.40
N ARG A 272 1.58 -1.94 -26.94
CA ARG A 272 1.65 -0.48 -27.17
C ARG A 272 1.88 0.30 -25.89
N GLY A 273 1.28 -0.12 -24.77
CA GLY A 273 1.45 0.57 -23.49
C GLY A 273 2.88 0.45 -22.95
N LEU A 274 3.53 -0.69 -23.19
CA LEU A 274 4.96 -0.84 -22.87
C LEU A 274 5.83 0.04 -23.76
N LYS A 275 5.53 0.13 -25.06
CA LYS A 275 6.24 1.05 -25.98
C LYS A 275 6.09 2.50 -25.56
N ASP A 276 4.89 2.94 -25.18
CA ASP A 276 4.64 4.29 -24.70
C ASP A 276 5.43 4.59 -23.42
N ALA A 277 5.49 3.62 -22.49
CA ALA A 277 6.29 3.74 -21.27
C ALA A 277 7.80 3.85 -21.58
N PHE A 278 8.33 3.08 -22.53
CA PHE A 278 9.72 3.20 -22.96
C PHE A 278 10.01 4.52 -23.68
N VAL A 279 9.10 5.01 -24.52
CA VAL A 279 9.26 6.32 -25.18
C VAL A 279 9.31 7.44 -24.15
N LEU A 280 8.45 7.39 -23.14
CA LEU A 280 8.50 8.36 -22.03
C LEU A 280 9.83 8.26 -21.27
N TYR A 281 10.27 7.05 -20.94
CA TYR A 281 11.54 6.81 -20.27
C TYR A 281 12.73 7.39 -21.04
N ALA A 282 12.84 7.08 -22.34
CA ALA A 282 13.90 7.59 -23.19
C ALA A 282 13.90 9.13 -23.26
N ARG A 283 12.71 9.75 -23.36
CA ARG A 283 12.58 11.22 -23.34
C ARG A 283 13.04 11.83 -22.02
N LEU A 284 12.74 11.18 -20.88
CA LEU A 284 13.17 11.65 -19.56
C LEU A 284 14.69 11.54 -19.44
N GLN A 285 15.28 10.39 -19.77
CA GLN A 285 16.72 10.18 -19.74
C GLN A 285 17.48 11.18 -20.62
N LEU A 286 17.01 11.43 -21.86
CA LEU A 286 17.61 12.43 -22.74
C LEU A 286 17.55 13.86 -22.17
N LYS A 287 16.48 14.22 -21.46
CA LYS A 287 16.36 15.53 -20.81
C LYS A 287 17.34 15.67 -19.63
N LEU A 288 17.48 14.62 -18.84
CA LEU A 288 18.39 14.59 -17.69
C LEU A 288 19.86 14.63 -18.14
N ALA A 289 20.21 13.88 -19.19
CA ALA A 289 21.56 13.88 -19.74
C ALA A 289 21.99 15.24 -20.31
N ARG A 290 21.07 15.99 -20.93
CA ARG A 290 21.36 17.35 -21.44
C ARG A 290 21.67 18.36 -20.35
N GLY A 291 21.08 18.19 -19.16
CA GLY A 291 21.39 19.04 -18.00
C GLY A 291 22.69 18.68 -17.28
N ALA A 292 23.33 17.56 -17.62
CA ALA A 292 24.59 17.13 -17.02
C ALA A 292 25.83 17.65 -17.77
N THR A 293 25.65 18.26 -18.96
CA THR A 293 26.71 18.83 -19.78
C THR A 293 26.85 20.36 -19.66
N ASP A 294 25.98 21.00 -18.86
CA ASP A 294 26.03 22.42 -18.50
C ASP A 294 26.62 22.60 -17.09
#